data_AF-A0A5E4TSX2-F1
#
_entry.id   AF-A0A5E4TSX2-F1
#
_cell.length_a   1.000
_cell.length_b   1.000
_cell.length_c   1.000
_cell.angle_alpha   90.00
_cell.angle_beta   90.00
_cell.angle_gamma   90.00
#
_symmetry.space_group_name_H-M   'P 1'
#
loop_
_entity.id
_entity.type
_entity.pdbx_description
1 polymer ?
#
loop_
_entity_poly.entity_id
_entity_poly.type
_entity_poly.pdbx_seq_one_letter_code
_entity_poly.pdbx_strand_id
1 'polypeptide(L)' 'MSDDQIVSAKLPIPEAADLATRAAAEGIPADEYFGMHILKSAYGVLHPKVVPHLLRPKQGQSVPNDEE' A
#
# COMPACT_ATOMS: atom_id res chain seq x y z
N MET A 1 -15.93 16.17 -4.81
CA MET A 1 -16.38 15.08 -3.93
C MET A 1 -15.65 13.86 -4.41
N SER A 2 -14.77 13.28 -3.60
CA SER A 2 -14.10 12.03 -3.99
C SER A 2 -15.12 10.91 -3.83
N ASP A 3 -15.51 10.27 -4.93
CA ASP A 3 -16.34 9.06 -4.93
C ASP A 3 -15.53 7.88 -4.40
N ASP A 4 -15.27 7.88 -3.08
CA ASP A 4 -14.63 6.77 -2.39
C ASP A 4 -15.71 5.88 -1.75
N GLN A 5 -15.68 4.58 -2.07
CA GLN A 5 -16.64 3.60 -1.58
C GLN A 5 -15.93 2.61 -0.66
N ILE A 6 -16.44 2.44 0.56
CA ILE A 6 -15.95 1.43 1.50
C ILE A 6 -16.35 0.04 1.01
N VAL A 7 -15.35 -0.81 0.76
CA VAL A 7 -15.52 -2.23 0.41
C VAL A 7 -15.01 -3.08 1.56
N SER A 8 -15.84 -4.00 2.06
CA SER A 8 -15.46 -4.94 3.12
C SER A 8 -15.23 -6.35 2.54
N ALA A 9 -14.13 -6.98 2.94
CA ALA A 9 -13.75 -8.32 2.51
C ALA A 9 -13.55 -9.23 3.73
N LYS A 10 -13.91 -10.50 3.60
CA LYS A 10 -13.62 -11.52 4.63
C LYS A 10 -12.23 -12.10 4.35
N LEU A 11 -11.29 -11.83 5.23
CA LEU A 11 -9.97 -12.46 5.24
C LEU A 11 -9.84 -13.34 6.48
N PRO A 12 -9.10 -14.46 6.41
CA PRO A 12 -8.71 -15.16 7.62
C PRO A 12 -7.78 -14.28 8.45
N ILE A 13 -7.85 -14.44 9.78
CA ILE A 13 -7.18 -13.58 10.76
C ILE A 13 -5.66 -13.47 10.52
N PRO A 14 -4.89 -14.56 10.27
CA PRO A 14 -3.45 -14.43 10.11
C PRO A 14 -3.06 -13.60 8.87
N GLU A 15 -3.78 -13.73 7.77
CA GLU A 15 -3.52 -12.98 6.54
C GLU A 15 -3.92 -11.50 6.68
N ALA A 16 -5.01 -11.21 7.39
CA ALA A 16 -5.40 -9.83 7.70
C ALA A 16 -4.32 -9.12 8.55
N ALA A 17 -3.75 -9.84 9.53
CA ALA A 17 -2.66 -9.34 10.35
C ALA A 17 -1.37 -9.11 9.52
N ASP A 18 -0.98 -10.08 8.68
CA ASP A 18 0.19 -9.95 7.80
C ASP A 18 0.06 -8.74 6.86
N LEU A 19 -1.10 -8.55 6.23
CA LEU A 19 -1.31 -7.41 5.35
C LEU A 19 -1.27 -6.07 6.10
N ALA A 20 -1.81 -6.02 7.33
CA ALA A 20 -1.70 -4.82 8.18
C ALA A 20 -0.25 -4.53 8.59
N THR A 21 0.54 -5.56 8.89
CA THR A 21 1.98 -5.41 9.19
C THR A 21 2.75 -4.90 7.98
N ARG A 22 2.44 -5.38 6.76
CA ARG A 22 3.06 -4.87 5.53
C ARG A 22 2.71 -3.40 5.26
N ALA A 23 1.45 -3.01 5.48
CA ALA A 23 1.04 -1.61 5.37
C ALA A 23 1.85 -0.71 6.33
N ALA A 24 2.00 -1.14 7.58
CA ALA A 24 2.83 -0.44 8.56
C ALA A 24 4.31 -0.36 8.14
N ALA A 25 4.88 -1.43 7.58
CA ALA A 25 6.26 -1.45 7.08
C ALA A 25 6.48 -0.52 5.87
N GLU A 26 5.45 -0.27 5.06
CA GLU A 26 5.49 0.70 3.97
C GLU A 26 5.15 2.13 4.42
N GLY A 27 4.75 2.32 5.68
CA GLY A 27 4.35 3.62 6.23
C GLY A 27 3.02 4.13 5.68
N ILE A 28 2.10 3.23 5.32
CA ILE A 28 0.82 3.55 4.68
C ILE A 28 -0.33 3.05 5.57
N PRO A 29 -1.45 3.80 5.68
CA PRO A 29 -2.67 3.30 6.28
C PRO A 29 -3.14 1.95 5.68
N ALA A 30 -3.66 1.06 6.53
CA ALA A 30 -4.03 -0.29 6.12
C ALA A 30 -5.17 -0.32 5.09
N ASP A 31 -6.14 0.57 5.20
CA ASP A 31 -7.24 0.76 4.25
C ASP A 31 -6.73 1.17 2.85
N GLU A 32 -5.80 2.12 2.79
CA GLU A 32 -5.16 2.56 1.55
C GLU A 32 -4.33 1.42 0.92
N TYR A 33 -3.55 0.71 1.75
CA TYR A 33 -2.76 -0.44 1.31
C TYR A 33 -3.64 -1.58 0.77
N PHE A 34 -4.77 -1.89 1.43
CA PHE A 34 -5.72 -2.90 0.94
C PHE A 34 -6.36 -2.50 -0.38
N GLY A 35 -6.78 -1.25 -0.52
CA GLY A 35 -7.33 -0.73 -1.78
C GLY A 35 -6.34 -0.89 -2.94
N MET A 36 -5.08 -0.52 -2.73
CA MET A 36 -4.02 -0.74 -3.72
C MET A 36 -3.79 -2.22 -4.03
N HIS A 37 -3.75 -3.07 -3.01
CA HIS A 37 -3.51 -4.50 -3.18
C HIS A 37 -4.61 -5.17 -4.01
N ILE A 38 -5.87 -4.78 -3.77
CA ILE A 38 -7.03 -5.22 -4.55
C ILE A 38 -6.90 -4.73 -6.00
N LEU A 39 -6.62 -3.44 -6.22
CA LEU A 39 -6.46 -2.88 -7.57
C LEU A 39 -5.33 -3.55 -8.35
N LYS A 40 -4.18 -3.79 -7.70
CA LYS A 40 -3.03 -4.50 -8.27
C LYS A 40 -3.39 -5.94 -8.65
N SER A 41 -4.20 -6.61 -7.84
CA SER A 41 -4.61 -8.00 -8.08
C SER A 41 -5.66 -8.11 -9.19
N ALA A 42 -6.60 -7.15 -9.26
CA ALA A 42 -7.68 -7.16 -10.24
C ALA A 42 -7.26 -6.64 -11.62
N TYR A 43 -6.43 -5.59 -11.67
CA TYR A 43 -6.08 -4.86 -12.90
C TYR A 43 -4.59 -4.91 -13.24
N GLY A 44 -3.77 -5.54 -12.40
CA GLY A 44 -2.32 -5.64 -12.59
C GLY A 44 -1.54 -4.44 -12.06
N VAL A 45 -0.20 -4.57 -12.11
CA VAL A 45 0.75 -3.60 -11.55
C VAL A 45 0.81 -2.25 -12.27
N LEU A 46 0.24 -2.17 -13.48
CA LEU A 46 0.23 -0.97 -14.32
C LEU A 46 -1.00 -0.06 -14.08
N HIS A 47 -1.84 -0.39 -13.09
CA HIS A 47 -3.00 0.44 -12.80
C HIS A 47 -2.56 1.87 -12.40
N PRO A 48 -3.13 2.94 -12.99
CA PRO A 48 -2.66 4.32 -12.81
C PRO A 48 -2.79 4.83 -11.36
N LYS A 49 -3.58 4.17 -10.51
CA LYS A 49 -3.63 4.44 -9.05
C LYS A 49 -2.61 3.64 -8.23
N VAL A 50 -1.96 2.62 -8.81
CA VAL A 50 -0.95 1.78 -8.14
C VAL A 50 0.47 2.26 -8.49
N VAL A 51 0.67 2.74 -9.71
CA VAL A 51 1.97 3.25 -10.20
C VAL A 51 2.50 4.41 -9.34
N PRO A 52 1.71 5.43 -8.96
CA PRO A 52 2.20 6.53 -8.12
C PRO A 52 2.66 6.07 -6.74
N HIS A 53 2.07 5.02 -6.20
CA HIS A 53 2.48 4.45 -4.92
C HIS A 53 3.76 3.60 -5.02
N LEU A 54 3.92 2.84 -6.10
CA LEU A 54 5.19 2.14 -6.37
C LEU A 54 6.36 3.11 -6.57
N LEU A 55 6.08 4.29 -7.12
CA LEU A 55 7.05 5.35 -7.34
C LEU A 55 7.22 6.28 -6.13
N ARG A 56 6.39 6.15 -5.09
CA ARG A 56 6.47 7.01 -3.89
C ARG A 56 7.74 6.64 -3.12
N PRO A 57 8.62 7.60 -2.79
CA PRO A 57 9.75 7.31 -1.92
C PRO A 57 9.20 6.81 -0.59
N LYS A 58 9.56 5.58 -0.22
CA LYS A 58 9.18 4.99 1.07
C LYS A 58 9.74 5.89 2.17
N GLN A 59 8.86 6.48 2.98
CA GLN A 59 9.30 7.29 4.11
C GLN A 59 10.03 6.37 5.08
N GLY A 60 11.34 6.58 5.23
CA GLY A 60 12.21 5.75 6.08
C GLY A 60 13.53 5.33 5.43
N GLN A 61 13.72 5.53 4.12
CA GLN A 61 15.04 5.34 3.53
C GLN A 61 15.89 6.59 3.77
N SER A 62 16.50 6.66 4.97
CA SER A 62 17.67 7.50 5.17
C SER A 62 18.76 7.00 4.24
N VAL A 63 18.98 7.71 3.14
CA VAL A 63 20.28 7.67 2.46
C VAL A 63 21.30 8.17 3.49
N PRO A 64 22.27 7.36 3.95
CA PRO A 64 23.40 7.93 4.64
C PRO A 64 24.11 8.80 3.60
N ASN A 65 24.05 10.12 3.79
CA ASN A 65 24.96 11.01 3.09
C ASN A 65 26.34 10.72 3.67
N ASP A 66 27.10 9.85 3.01
CA ASP A 66 28.55 9.85 3.11
C ASP A 66 29.03 11.11 2.39
N GLU A 67 29.12 12.21 3.15
CA GLU A 67 29.85 13.42 2.74
C GLU A 67 31.32 13.20 3.14
N GLU A 68 32.16 12.86 2.16
CA GLU A 68 33.63 12.92 2.23
C GLU A 68 34.13 14.31 1.80
#